data_AF-A0A369RZC6-F1
#
_entry.id   AF-A0A369RZC6-F1
#
_cell.length_a   1.000
_cell.length_b   1.000
_cell.length_c   1.000
_cell.angle_alpha   90.00
_cell.angle_beta   90.00
_cell.angle_gamma   90.00
#
_symmetry.space_group_name_H-M   'P 1'
#
loop_
_entity.id
_entity.type
_entity.pdbx_description
1 polymer ?
#
loop_
_entity_poly.entity_id
_entity_poly.type
_entity_poly.pdbx_seq_one_letter_code
_entity_poly.pdbx_strand_id
1 'polypeptide(L)'
;METMASKLCTYCTVKEGIYRCPKCNARYCSLYCYKEHKDRCSKETSQLYSRRDNWDEYYSTEMRGLSYGKEEGEISDNGDDLSCHSCITAEQLQCIGSSESMVELLKNKHLRQMLNDINTAVNPDEALAKAMNIPIFEELACECLCIIAND
;
A
#
# COMPACT_ATOMS: atom_id res chain seq x y z
N MET A 1 -13.52 -22.44 -16.00
CA MET A 1 -12.24 -22.12 -16.65
C MET A 1 -11.70 -20.91 -15.90
N GLU A 2 -10.82 -21.15 -14.94
CA GLU A 2 -10.30 -20.12 -14.03
C GLU A 2 -9.29 -19.26 -14.78
N THR A 3 -9.63 -17.99 -14.99
CA THR A 3 -8.70 -17.00 -15.53
C THR A 3 -7.70 -16.64 -14.44
N MET A 4 -6.54 -17.30 -14.48
CA MET A 4 -5.33 -16.93 -13.74
C MET A 4 -5.05 -15.44 -13.97
N ALA A 5 -5.17 -14.64 -12.90
CA ALA A 5 -4.72 -13.24 -12.90
C ALA A 5 -3.27 -13.21 -13.43
N SER A 6 -3.09 -12.55 -14.57
CA SER A 6 -1.98 -12.78 -15.45
C SER A 6 -0.68 -12.22 -14.85
N LYS A 7 0.20 -13.11 -14.39
CA LYS A 7 1.55 -12.79 -13.86
C LYS A 7 2.51 -12.40 -14.99
N LEU A 8 2.07 -11.54 -15.91
CA LEU A 8 2.82 -11.23 -17.13
C LEU A 8 3.97 -10.28 -16.84
N CYS A 9 4.96 -10.31 -17.73
CA CYS A 9 6.07 -9.39 -17.72
C CYS A 9 5.57 -7.97 -17.90
N THR A 10 5.95 -7.08 -16.99
CA THR A 10 5.54 -5.66 -16.99
C THR A 10 6.09 -4.88 -18.19
N TYR A 11 7.14 -5.38 -18.86
CA TYR A 11 7.72 -4.72 -20.02
C TYR A 11 7.10 -5.21 -21.34
N CYS A 12 7.14 -6.51 -21.63
CA CYS A 12 6.68 -7.02 -22.91
C CYS A 12 5.22 -7.47 -22.92
N THR A 13 4.60 -7.64 -21.75
CA THR A 13 3.22 -8.13 -21.54
C THR A 13 2.84 -9.42 -22.26
N VAL A 14 3.78 -10.08 -22.93
CA VAL A 14 3.57 -11.29 -23.76
C VAL A 14 3.84 -12.57 -22.98
N LYS A 15 4.88 -12.58 -22.14
CA LYS A 15 5.35 -13.77 -21.42
C LYS A 15 5.14 -13.63 -19.92
N GLU A 16 5.02 -14.75 -19.22
CA GLU A 16 5.00 -14.78 -17.76
C GLU A 16 6.28 -14.15 -17.19
N GLY A 17 6.11 -13.25 -16.24
CA GLY A 17 7.19 -12.58 -15.52
C GLY A 17 7.72 -13.48 -14.40
N ILE A 18 8.60 -14.40 -14.78
CA ILE A 18 9.19 -15.39 -13.86
C ILE A 18 10.26 -14.83 -12.93
N TYR A 19 10.75 -13.62 -13.19
CA TYR A 19 11.73 -12.91 -12.37
C TYR A 19 11.16 -11.60 -11.83
N ARG A 20 11.82 -11.02 -10.80
CA ARG A 20 11.40 -9.77 -10.16
C ARG A 20 12.55 -8.78 -10.06
N CYS A 21 12.26 -7.50 -10.28
CA CYS A 21 13.22 -6.42 -10.11
C CYS A 21 13.50 -6.19 -8.61
N PRO A 22 14.76 -6.17 -8.16
CA PRO A 22 15.07 -5.93 -6.74
C PRO A 22 14.77 -4.50 -6.29
N LYS A 23 14.53 -3.56 -7.21
CA LYS A 23 14.30 -2.15 -6.89
C LYS A 23 12.81 -1.81 -6.73
N CYS A 24 11.95 -2.36 -7.57
CA CYS A 24 10.53 -2.00 -7.60
C CYS A 24 9.60 -3.22 -7.68
N ASN A 25 10.14 -4.44 -7.55
CA ASN A 25 9.42 -5.71 -7.58
C ASN A 25 8.64 -6.03 -8.88
N ALA A 26 8.79 -5.18 -9.91
CA ALA A 26 8.18 -5.40 -11.23
C ALA A 26 8.61 -6.76 -11.82
N ARG A 27 7.65 -7.48 -12.42
CA ARG A 27 7.87 -8.82 -12.95
C ARG A 27 8.41 -8.76 -14.37
N TYR A 28 9.43 -9.56 -14.67
CA TYR A 28 10.01 -9.63 -16.01
C TYR A 28 10.29 -11.07 -16.46
N CYS A 29 10.22 -11.32 -17.76
CA CYS A 29 10.38 -12.66 -18.32
C CYS A 29 11.81 -13.00 -18.75
N SER A 30 12.68 -12.00 -18.91
CA SER A 30 14.05 -12.19 -19.41
C SER A 30 14.99 -11.05 -19.05
N LEU A 31 16.30 -11.30 -19.13
CA LEU A 31 17.34 -10.27 -18.97
C LEU A 31 17.19 -9.10 -19.95
N TYR A 32 16.65 -9.34 -21.14
CA TYR A 32 16.33 -8.29 -22.10
C TYR A 32 15.27 -7.33 -21.52
N CYS A 33 14.14 -7.88 -21.07
CA CYS A 33 13.07 -7.09 -20.45
C CYS A 33 13.52 -6.40 -19.16
N TYR A 34 14.47 -6.98 -18.42
CA TYR A 34 15.07 -6.33 -17.26
C TYR A 34 15.86 -5.08 -17.65
N LYS A 35 16.69 -5.13 -18.69
CA LYS A 35 17.49 -3.98 -19.13
C LYS A 35 16.60 -2.83 -19.59
N GLU A 36 15.58 -3.15 -20.37
CA GLU A 36 14.62 -2.16 -20.84
C GLU A 36 13.79 -1.54 -19.71
N HIS A 37 13.45 -2.35 -18.70
CA HIS A 37 12.83 -1.86 -17.48
C HIS A 37 13.79 -1.00 -16.65
N LYS A 38 15.07 -1.39 -16.51
CA LYS A 38 16.06 -0.77 -15.63
C LYS A 38 16.18 0.74 -15.85
N ASP A 39 16.05 1.19 -17.10
CA ASP A 39 16.16 2.59 -17.48
C ASP A 39 14.87 3.39 -17.17
N ARG A 40 13.72 2.72 -17.11
CA ARG A 40 12.40 3.28 -16.73
C ARG A 40 11.95 2.81 -15.34
N CYS A 41 12.87 2.29 -14.53
CA CYS A 41 12.57 1.79 -13.21
C CYS A 41 12.28 2.99 -12.31
N SER A 42 10.99 3.34 -12.16
CA SER A 42 10.55 4.49 -11.38
C SER A 42 11.09 4.41 -9.95
N LYS A 43 11.76 5.47 -9.53
CA LYS A 43 12.37 5.58 -8.20
C LYS A 43 11.33 5.72 -7.09
N GLU A 44 10.10 6.09 -7.43
CA GLU A 44 8.99 6.31 -6.48
C GLU A 44 8.62 5.02 -5.75
N THR A 45 8.57 3.88 -6.46
CA THR A 45 8.48 2.56 -5.81
C THR A 45 9.80 2.14 -5.18
N SER A 46 10.96 2.56 -5.74
CA SER A 46 12.28 2.20 -5.19
C SER A 46 12.58 2.80 -3.80
N GLN A 47 12.00 3.95 -3.46
CA GLN A 47 12.13 4.54 -2.12
C GLN A 47 11.31 3.77 -1.07
N LEU A 48 10.13 3.25 -1.44
CA LEU A 48 9.30 2.42 -0.57
C LEU A 48 9.95 1.06 -0.29
N TYR A 49 10.60 0.44 -1.29
CA TYR A 49 11.32 -0.83 -1.10
C TYR A 49 12.66 -0.69 -0.35
N SER A 50 13.35 0.46 -0.45
CA SER A 50 14.62 0.70 0.27
C SER A 50 14.41 1.00 1.76
N ARG A 51 13.22 1.47 2.17
CA ARG A 51 12.85 1.72 3.58
C ARG A 51 12.57 0.43 4.37
N ARG A 52 12.52 -0.72 3.70
CA ARG A 52 12.15 -2.02 4.26
C ARG A 52 13.24 -2.65 5.14
N ASP A 53 14.47 -2.11 5.13
CA ASP A 53 15.57 -2.58 5.98
C ASP A 53 15.59 -1.93 7.37
N ASN A 54 14.69 -0.99 7.68
CA ASN A 54 14.66 -0.35 8.99
C ASN A 54 13.24 0.02 9.46
N TRP A 55 12.44 -1.02 9.70
CA TRP A 55 11.08 -0.90 10.23
C TRP A 55 11.07 -0.48 11.72
N ASP A 56 12.07 -0.88 12.50
CA ASP A 56 12.17 -0.56 13.95
C ASP A 56 12.47 0.93 14.22
N GLU A 57 13.31 1.58 13.41
CA GLU A 57 13.68 3.00 13.63
C GLU A 57 12.58 3.97 13.17
N TYR A 58 11.82 3.61 12.14
CA TYR A 58 10.69 4.42 11.66
C TYR A 58 9.52 4.38 12.65
N TYR A 59 9.17 3.19 13.18
CA TYR A 59 8.08 3.06 14.15
C TYR A 59 8.42 3.76 15.48
N SER A 60 9.68 3.76 15.90
CA SER A 60 10.12 4.37 17.17
C SER A 60 10.16 5.90 17.14
N THR A 61 10.29 6.51 15.96
CA THR A 61 10.54 7.96 15.83
C THR A 61 9.25 8.77 15.64
N GLU A 62 8.21 8.23 14.97
CA GLU A 62 6.93 8.93 14.75
C GLU A 62 5.81 8.54 15.74
N MET A 63 5.89 7.40 16.46
CA MET A 63 4.84 6.91 17.38
C MET A 63 5.10 7.19 18.86
N ARG A 64 5.67 8.35 19.22
CA ARG A 64 5.65 8.84 20.62
C ARG A 64 4.36 9.57 21.01
N GLY A 65 3.43 9.78 20.05
CA GLY A 65 2.23 10.59 20.25
C GLY A 65 0.88 9.88 20.06
N LEU A 66 0.83 8.63 19.61
CA LEU A 66 -0.43 7.93 19.32
C LEU A 66 -0.79 6.95 20.43
N SER A 67 -1.31 7.52 21.51
CA SER A 67 -2.14 6.77 22.46
C SER A 67 -3.53 6.60 21.83
N TYR A 68 -3.88 5.38 21.42
CA TYR A 68 -5.29 5.00 21.25
C TYR A 68 -5.92 4.98 22.65
N GLY A 69 -6.33 6.16 23.11
CA GLY A 69 -7.01 6.38 24.37
C GLY A 69 -8.37 5.69 24.32
N LYS A 70 -8.50 4.62 25.10
CA LYS A 70 -9.79 4.13 25.54
C LYS A 70 -10.23 5.01 26.70
N GLU A 71 -11.03 6.03 26.43
CA GLU A 71 -11.66 6.82 27.49
C GLU A 71 -13.10 7.18 27.14
N GLU A 72 -14.01 6.47 27.81
CA GLU A 72 -15.36 6.94 28.10
C GLU A 72 -15.18 8.12 29.08
N GLY A 73 -15.40 9.37 28.63
CA GLY A 73 -15.28 10.51 29.53
C GLY A 73 -15.34 11.88 28.85
N GLU A 74 -16.49 12.53 28.98
CA GLU A 74 -16.77 13.98 29.04
C GLU A 74 -16.07 14.97 28.08
N ILE A 75 -16.91 15.65 27.29
CA ILE A 75 -16.58 16.72 26.35
C ILE A 75 -15.94 17.91 27.08
N SER A 76 -14.72 18.28 26.69
CA SER A 76 -14.19 19.64 26.89
C SER A 76 -13.95 20.29 25.53
N ASP A 77 -14.83 21.25 25.23
CA ASP A 77 -14.74 22.20 24.13
C ASP A 77 -13.62 23.20 24.41
N ASN A 78 -12.46 23.04 23.75
CA ASN A 78 -11.52 24.11 23.41
C ASN A 78 -10.73 23.65 22.18
N GLY A 79 -11.05 24.24 21.03
CA GLY A 79 -10.31 23.99 19.79
C GLY A 79 -8.92 24.59 19.84
N ASP A 80 -7.96 23.88 19.24
CA ASP A 80 -6.86 24.43 18.46
C ASP A 80 -6.18 23.28 17.67
N ASP A 81 -6.46 23.26 16.37
CA ASP A 81 -5.59 22.89 15.26
C ASP A 81 -4.55 21.76 15.48
N LEU A 82 -5.03 20.54 15.69
CA LEU A 82 -4.24 19.36 15.34
C LEU A 82 -4.29 19.19 13.82
N SER A 83 -3.35 19.83 13.13
CA SER A 83 -2.97 19.50 11.76
C SER A 83 -2.55 18.02 11.72
N CYS A 84 -3.53 17.14 11.52
CA CYS A 84 -3.30 15.73 11.23
C CYS A 84 -2.77 15.64 9.80
N HIS A 85 -1.51 16.06 9.61
CA HIS A 85 -0.80 15.98 8.33
C HIS A 85 -0.62 14.53 7.82
N SER A 86 -0.96 13.56 8.67
CA SER A 86 -0.93 12.11 8.42
C SER A 86 -2.30 11.53 8.06
N CYS A 87 -3.38 12.32 8.10
CA CYS A 87 -4.73 11.90 7.74
C CYS A 87 -5.00 12.16 6.26
N ILE A 88 -5.68 11.23 5.60
CA ILE A 88 -6.13 11.38 4.20
C ILE A 88 -7.36 12.30 4.18
N THR A 89 -7.41 13.27 3.28
CA THR A 89 -8.60 14.15 3.13
C THR A 89 -9.76 13.43 2.44
N ALA A 90 -10.97 13.98 2.54
CA ALA A 90 -12.15 13.39 1.87
C ALA A 90 -11.98 13.37 0.34
N GLU A 91 -11.33 14.38 -0.23
CA GLU A 91 -11.04 14.49 -1.66
C GLU A 91 -10.05 13.40 -2.10
N GLN A 92 -8.96 13.21 -1.36
CA GLN A 92 -7.99 12.14 -1.62
C GLN A 92 -8.63 10.76 -1.52
N LEU A 93 -9.52 10.55 -0.53
CA LEU A 93 -10.28 9.30 -0.41
C LEU A 93 -11.20 9.08 -1.62
N GLN A 94 -11.78 10.16 -2.16
CA GLN A 94 -12.61 10.09 -3.37
C GLN A 94 -11.78 9.83 -4.64
N CYS A 95 -10.57 10.37 -4.74
CA CYS A 95 -9.62 10.04 -5.80
C CYS A 95 -9.22 8.57 -5.76
N ILE A 96 -8.97 8.02 -4.56
CA ILE A 96 -8.73 6.59 -4.35
C ILE A 96 -9.93 5.77 -4.86
N GLY A 97 -11.15 6.14 -4.47
CA GLY A 97 -12.38 5.43 -4.87
C GLY A 97 -12.73 5.55 -6.36
N SER A 98 -12.25 6.59 -7.05
CA SER A 98 -12.53 6.84 -8.46
C SER A 98 -11.48 6.24 -9.40
N SER A 99 -10.34 5.79 -8.87
CA SER A 99 -9.26 5.18 -9.65
C SER A 99 -9.64 3.80 -10.18
N GLU A 100 -9.48 3.59 -11.49
CA GLU A 100 -9.79 2.31 -12.15
C GLU A 100 -8.90 1.17 -11.63
N SER A 101 -7.62 1.44 -11.36
CA SER A 101 -6.68 0.46 -10.80
C SER A 101 -7.07 0.03 -9.38
N MET A 102 -7.49 1.00 -8.55
CA MET A 102 -7.97 0.73 -7.19
C MET A 102 -9.25 -0.11 -7.20
N VAL A 103 -10.21 0.25 -8.04
CA VAL A 103 -11.47 -0.48 -8.21
C VAL A 103 -11.20 -1.91 -8.69
N GLU A 104 -10.23 -2.10 -9.59
CA GLU A 104 -9.84 -3.43 -10.08
C GLU A 104 -9.24 -4.31 -8.98
N LEU A 105 -8.33 -3.76 -8.15
CA LEU A 105 -7.79 -4.47 -6.98
C LEU A 105 -8.89 -4.89 -6.00
N LEU A 106 -9.84 -3.99 -5.73
CA LEU A 106 -10.97 -4.25 -4.82
C LEU A 106 -12.00 -5.25 -5.36
N LYS A 107 -11.98 -5.61 -6.66
CA LYS A 107 -12.78 -6.75 -7.15
C LYS A 107 -12.41 -8.04 -6.43
N ASN A 108 -11.15 -8.16 -5.97
CA ASN A 108 -10.68 -9.33 -5.25
C ASN A 108 -11.41 -9.50 -3.90
N LYS A 109 -12.11 -10.62 -3.75
CA LYS A 109 -12.88 -10.94 -2.53
C LYS A 109 -11.97 -11.11 -1.31
N HIS A 110 -10.79 -11.70 -1.47
CA HIS A 110 -9.85 -11.91 -0.35
C HIS A 110 -9.30 -10.58 0.16
N LEU A 111 -8.98 -9.64 -0.74
CA LEU A 111 -8.52 -8.32 -0.34
C LEU A 111 -9.59 -7.56 0.47
N ARG A 112 -10.84 -7.59 0.01
CA ARG A 112 -11.98 -7.00 0.75
C ARG A 112 -12.20 -7.67 2.09
N GLN A 113 -12.03 -8.99 2.17
CA GLN A 113 -12.12 -9.71 3.43
C GLN A 113 -11.02 -9.26 4.39
N MET A 114 -9.77 -9.18 3.92
CA MET A 114 -8.65 -8.70 4.73
C MET A 114 -8.88 -7.28 5.25
N LEU A 115 -9.38 -6.37 4.41
CA LEU A 115 -9.71 -5.00 4.83
C LEU A 115 -10.76 -4.99 5.93
N ASN A 116 -11.81 -5.81 5.80
CA ASN A 116 -12.83 -5.96 6.84
C ASN A 116 -12.27 -6.61 8.11
N ASP A 117 -11.41 -7.62 7.97
CA ASP A 117 -10.82 -8.32 9.11
C ASP A 117 -9.92 -7.37 9.91
N ILE A 118 -9.16 -6.50 9.26
CA ILE A 118 -8.34 -5.46 9.92
C ILE A 118 -9.24 -4.43 10.59
N ASN A 119 -10.26 -3.93 9.88
CA ASN A 119 -11.18 -2.91 10.40
C ASN A 119 -12.03 -3.40 11.59
N THR A 120 -12.26 -4.70 11.69
CA THR A 120 -13.05 -5.33 12.77
C THR A 120 -12.17 -6.07 13.80
N ALA A 121 -10.84 -6.05 13.64
CA ALA A 121 -9.93 -6.73 14.53
C ALA A 121 -9.94 -6.11 15.93
N VAL A 122 -9.79 -6.96 16.94
CA VAL A 122 -9.54 -6.53 18.33
C VAL A 122 -8.22 -5.77 18.44
N ASN A 123 -7.20 -6.18 17.66
CA ASN A 123 -5.90 -5.52 17.55
C ASN A 123 -5.62 -5.14 16.08
N PRO A 124 -6.08 -3.97 15.61
CA PRO A 124 -5.92 -3.52 14.23
C PRO A 124 -4.45 -3.43 13.78
N ASP A 125 -3.56 -2.96 14.66
CA ASP A 125 -2.13 -2.80 14.34
C ASP A 125 -1.44 -4.13 14.02
N GLU A 126 -1.72 -5.17 14.81
CA GLU A 126 -1.16 -6.50 14.58
C GLU A 126 -1.75 -7.13 13.32
N ALA A 127 -3.06 -6.95 13.10
CA ALA A 127 -3.73 -7.43 11.89
C ALA A 127 -3.19 -6.73 10.63
N LEU A 128 -2.94 -5.43 10.71
CA LEU A 128 -2.34 -4.62 9.66
C LEU A 128 -0.89 -5.05 9.38
N ALA A 129 -0.08 -5.28 10.42
CA ALA A 129 1.29 -5.76 10.27
C ALA A 129 1.35 -7.13 9.56
N LYS A 130 0.41 -8.04 9.87
CA LYS A 130 0.27 -9.32 9.15
C LYS A 130 -0.16 -9.10 7.71
N ALA A 131 -1.10 -8.19 7.47
CA ALA A 131 -1.60 -7.88 6.13
C ALA A 131 -0.52 -7.24 5.23
N MET A 132 0.37 -6.40 5.77
CA MET A 132 1.51 -5.82 5.04
C MET A 132 2.46 -6.87 4.45
N ASN A 133 2.50 -8.08 5.00
CA ASN A 133 3.31 -9.18 4.46
C ASN A 133 2.63 -9.93 3.31
N ILE A 134 1.38 -9.61 3.00
CA ILE A 134 0.60 -10.26 1.96
C ILE A 134 0.70 -9.41 0.67
N PRO A 135 1.20 -9.97 -0.45
CA PRO A 135 1.51 -9.19 -1.65
C PRO A 135 0.34 -8.37 -2.23
N ILE A 136 -0.89 -8.89 -2.16
CA ILE A 136 -2.06 -8.18 -2.69
C ILE A 136 -2.47 -6.99 -1.83
N PHE A 137 -2.19 -7.04 -0.53
CA PHE A 137 -2.47 -5.94 0.39
C PHE A 137 -1.35 -4.90 0.35
N GLU A 138 -0.09 -5.34 0.15
CA GLU A 138 1.03 -4.46 -0.19
C GLU A 138 0.75 -3.67 -1.49
N GLU A 139 0.24 -4.34 -2.53
CA GLU A 139 -0.15 -3.70 -3.80
C GLU A 139 -1.25 -2.65 -3.60
N LEU A 140 -2.27 -2.95 -2.80
CA LEU A 140 -3.28 -1.98 -2.40
C LEU A 140 -2.67 -0.75 -1.71
N ALA A 141 -1.81 -0.96 -0.71
CA ALA A 141 -1.19 0.13 0.04
C ALA A 141 -0.32 1.02 -0.86
N CYS A 142 0.45 0.42 -1.77
CA CYS A 142 1.20 1.15 -2.77
C CYS A 142 0.28 1.97 -3.68
N GLU A 143 -0.82 1.39 -4.16
CA GLU A 143 -1.76 2.07 -5.06
C GLU A 143 -2.42 3.28 -4.37
N CYS A 144 -2.83 3.14 -3.11
CA CYS A 144 -3.34 4.26 -2.31
C CYS A 144 -2.31 5.41 -2.23
N LEU A 145 -1.05 5.09 -1.92
CA LEU A 145 0.02 6.08 -1.79
C LEU A 145 0.35 6.75 -3.14
N CYS A 146 0.33 5.99 -4.24
CA CYS A 146 0.54 6.53 -5.57
C CYS A 146 -0.56 7.53 -5.96
N ILE A 147 -1.82 7.26 -5.62
CA ILE A 147 -2.93 8.17 -5.93
C ILE A 147 -2.81 9.46 -5.12
N ILE A 148 -2.52 9.34 -3.82
CA ILE A 148 -2.38 10.50 -2.91
C ILE A 148 -1.18 11.38 -3.30
N ALA A 149 -0.09 10.80 -3.81
CA ALA A 149 1.12 11.55 -4.18
C ALA A 149 1.02 12.28 -5.54
N ASN A 150 -0.01 11.99 -6.34
CA ASN A 150 -0.23 12.60 -7.66
C ASN A 150 -1.29 13.72 -7.66
N ASP A 151 -1.90 14.02 -6.50
CA ASP A 151 -2.70 15.22 -6.20
C ASP A 151 -1.82 16.31 -5.56
#